data_AF-A0A353PW74-F1
#
_entry.id   AF-A0A353PW74-F1
#
_cell.length_a   1.000
_cell.length_b   1.000
_cell.length_c   1.000
_cell.angle_alpha   90.00
_cell.angle_beta   90.00
_cell.angle_gamma   90.00
#
_symmetry.space_group_name_H-M   'P 1'
#
loop_
_entity.id
_entity.type
_entity.pdbx_description
1 polymer ?
#
loop_
_entity_poly.entity_id
_entity_poly.type
_entity_poly.pdbx_seq_one_letter_code
_entity_poly.pdbx_strand_id
1 'polypeptide(L)'
;MALFNSIAQFLKRLFHKEKNVHSQAPQLRQIELELKNHPAQIYKNAYITPAFAQVIHILQGETVKMHNFLLETLYNPNRKIAMRYSTSLIETGFTQEQRDLLESLSYENRKKEYLGKALGVHAEIKTNQEKAIARALSFFDADEFKKIEQVIRNLDHLFDVCQFNYVSFLTQFDQLYSERKDTAPRFSPLLLADAET
;
A
#
# COMPACT_ATOMS: atom_id res chain seq x y z
N MET A 1 12.39 -6.32 5.59
CA MET A 1 11.97 -6.46 4.17
C MET A 1 11.85 -7.92 3.72
N ALA A 2 12.77 -8.83 4.07
CA ALA A 2 12.71 -10.24 3.65
C ALA A 2 11.49 -11.01 4.18
N LEU A 3 11.17 -10.91 5.47
CA LEU A 3 10.03 -11.62 6.09
C LEU A 3 8.68 -11.22 5.44
N PHE A 4 8.42 -9.92 5.30
CA PHE A 4 7.19 -9.44 4.66
C PHE A 4 7.10 -9.83 3.19
N ASN A 5 8.23 -9.90 2.48
CA ASN A 5 8.25 -10.37 1.10
C ASN A 5 8.01 -11.89 1.02
N SER A 6 8.58 -12.67 1.95
CA SER A 6 8.33 -14.12 2.06
C SER A 6 6.87 -14.41 2.44
N ILE A 7 6.28 -13.67 3.38
CA ILE A 7 4.87 -13.77 3.76
C ILE A 7 3.98 -13.32 2.59
N ALA A 8 4.28 -12.21 1.92
CA ALA A 8 3.52 -11.74 0.77
C ALA A 8 3.60 -12.72 -0.42
N GLN A 9 4.76 -13.33 -0.67
CA GLN A 9 4.89 -14.37 -1.70
C GLN A 9 4.18 -15.67 -1.29
N PHE A 10 4.23 -16.04 -0.02
CA PHE A 10 3.49 -17.18 0.52
C PHE A 10 1.96 -16.98 0.37
N LEU A 11 1.44 -15.82 0.77
CA LEU A 11 0.03 -15.47 0.61
C LEU A 11 -0.36 -15.35 -0.88
N LYS A 12 0.45 -14.68 -1.71
CA LYS A 12 0.20 -14.62 -3.16
C LYS A 12 0.12 -16.01 -3.79
N ARG A 13 0.96 -16.96 -3.37
CA ARG A 13 0.99 -18.32 -3.91
C ARG A 13 -0.08 -19.24 -3.34
N LEU A 14 -0.52 -19.02 -2.10
CA LEU A 14 -1.67 -19.71 -1.49
C LEU A 14 -2.99 -19.31 -2.14
N PHE A 15 -3.16 -18.03 -2.47
CA PHE A 15 -4.44 -17.49 -2.92
C PHE A 15 -4.52 -17.22 -4.43
N HIS A 16 -3.42 -17.25 -5.19
CA HIS A 16 -3.45 -17.28 -6.66
C HIS A 16 -3.17 -18.69 -7.22
N LYS A 17 -4.20 -19.32 -7.80
CA LYS A 17 -4.03 -20.45 -8.72
C LYS A 17 -3.41 -19.95 -10.03
N GLU A 18 -2.08 -20.00 -10.15
CA GLU A 18 -1.46 -19.90 -11.47
C GLU A 18 -1.87 -21.11 -12.32
N LYS A 19 -2.36 -20.87 -13.54
CA LYS A 19 -2.94 -21.89 -14.44
C LYS A 19 -1.97 -22.97 -14.93
N ASN A 20 -0.67 -22.87 -14.63
CA ASN A 20 0.36 -23.80 -15.12
C ASN A 20 0.84 -24.73 -14.00
N VAL A 21 0.28 -25.94 -13.95
CA VAL A 21 0.58 -26.99 -12.97
C VAL A 21 2.07 -27.40 -12.96
N HIS A 22 2.77 -27.26 -14.09
CA HIS A 22 4.15 -27.74 -14.25
C HIS A 22 5.24 -26.82 -13.64
N SER A 23 4.98 -25.52 -13.41
CA SER A 23 5.94 -24.61 -12.75
C SER A 23 5.85 -24.64 -11.22
N GLN A 24 4.75 -25.18 -10.67
CA GLN A 24 4.46 -25.15 -9.24
C GLN A 24 5.22 -26.22 -8.46
N ALA A 25 5.37 -27.44 -9.00
CA ALA A 25 5.99 -28.56 -8.27
C ALA A 25 7.43 -28.29 -7.77
N PRO A 26 8.37 -27.73 -8.56
CA PRO A 26 9.71 -27.41 -8.06
C PRO A 26 9.72 -26.23 -7.07
N GLN A 27 8.84 -25.24 -7.27
CA GLN A 27 8.73 -24.08 -6.38
C GLN A 27 8.10 -24.45 -5.03
N LEU A 28 7.08 -25.32 -5.03
CA LEU A 28 6.47 -25.88 -3.82
C LEU A 28 7.48 -26.72 -3.02
N ARG A 29 8.33 -27.51 -3.69
CA ARG A 29 9.42 -28.25 -3.00
C ARG A 29 10.46 -27.33 -2.38
N GLN A 30 10.81 -26.22 -3.05
CA GLN A 30 11.74 -25.24 -2.50
C GLN A 30 11.15 -24.54 -1.26
N ILE A 31 9.88 -24.18 -1.30
CA ILE A 31 9.14 -23.64 -0.15
C ILE A 31 9.07 -24.68 0.98
N GLU A 32 8.75 -25.93 0.67
CA GLU A 32 8.71 -27.00 1.67
C GLU A 32 10.06 -27.19 2.36
N LEU A 33 11.16 -27.02 1.62
CA LEU A 33 12.52 -27.07 2.14
C LEU A 33 12.85 -25.84 3.01
N GLU A 34 12.46 -24.65 2.58
CA GLU A 34 12.62 -23.40 3.35
C GLU A 34 11.78 -23.42 4.63
N LEU A 35 10.57 -23.97 4.59
CA LEU A 35 9.69 -24.15 5.75
C LEU A 35 10.19 -25.26 6.70
N LYS A 36 10.78 -26.33 6.18
CA LYS A 36 11.44 -27.37 7.01
C LYS A 36 12.66 -26.85 7.75
N ASN A 37 13.35 -25.85 7.18
CA ASN A 37 14.52 -25.21 7.79
C ASN A 37 14.17 -24.07 8.76
N HIS A 38 12.90 -23.67 8.84
CA HIS A 38 12.43 -22.66 9.79
C HIS A 38 12.07 -23.33 11.14
N PRO A 39 12.51 -22.81 12.29
CA PRO A 39 12.33 -23.48 13.60
C PRO A 39 10.86 -23.65 14.04
N ALA A 40 9.95 -22.83 13.49
CA ALA A 40 8.52 -23.01 13.68
C ALA A 40 8.00 -23.95 12.59
N GLN A 41 7.69 -25.20 12.94
CA GLN A 41 7.02 -26.14 12.04
C GLN A 41 5.61 -25.61 11.73
N ILE A 42 5.46 -24.73 10.75
CA ILE A 42 4.16 -24.14 10.36
C ILE A 42 3.29 -25.11 9.56
N TYR A 43 3.89 -26.17 9.02
CA TYR A 43 3.23 -27.21 8.25
C TYR A 43 3.83 -28.58 8.58
N LYS A 44 2.98 -29.57 8.87
CA LYS A 44 3.39 -30.96 9.16
C LYS A 44 2.26 -31.93 8.81
N ASN A 45 2.57 -33.01 8.10
CA ASN A 45 1.65 -34.11 7.79
C ASN A 45 0.31 -33.65 7.18
N ALA A 46 0.34 -32.70 6.23
CA ALA A 46 -0.85 -32.07 5.63
C ALA A 46 -1.67 -31.13 6.52
N TYR A 47 -1.22 -30.86 7.76
CA TYR A 47 -1.85 -29.88 8.65
C TYR A 47 -1.05 -28.58 8.70
N ILE A 48 -1.75 -27.46 8.68
CA ILE A 48 -1.25 -26.17 9.14
C ILE A 48 -1.25 -26.19 10.66
N THR A 49 -0.13 -25.84 11.27
CA THR A 49 0.01 -25.92 12.72
C THR A 49 -0.56 -24.68 13.44
N PRO A 50 -0.88 -24.80 14.73
CA PRO A 50 -1.28 -23.67 15.57
C PRO A 50 -0.26 -22.51 15.55
N ALA A 51 1.02 -22.81 15.35
CA ALA A 51 2.07 -21.79 15.27
C ALA A 51 1.84 -20.81 14.12
N PHE A 52 1.28 -21.27 13.00
CA PHE A 52 0.92 -20.39 11.89
C PHE A 52 -0.21 -19.43 12.28
N ALA A 53 -1.27 -19.94 12.93
CA ALA A 53 -2.36 -19.10 13.43
C ALA A 53 -1.89 -18.07 14.47
N GLN A 54 -0.92 -18.43 15.33
CA GLN A 54 -0.29 -17.48 16.24
C GLN A 54 0.43 -16.36 15.49
N VAL A 55 1.15 -16.66 14.41
CA VAL A 55 1.81 -15.63 13.58
C VAL A 55 0.77 -14.70 12.94
N ILE A 56 -0.33 -15.25 12.42
CA ILE A 56 -1.42 -14.43 11.84
C ILE A 56 -2.11 -13.58 12.90
N HIS A 57 -2.29 -14.08 14.11
CA HIS A 57 -2.83 -13.32 15.24
C HIS A 57 -1.92 -12.15 15.65
N ILE A 58 -0.61 -12.37 15.72
CA ILE A 58 0.36 -11.29 15.97
C ILE A 58 0.33 -10.28 14.83
N LEU A 59 0.29 -10.75 13.57
CA LEU A 59 0.20 -9.90 12.40
C LEU A 59 -1.04 -9.01 12.46
N GLN A 60 -2.21 -9.58 12.77
CA GLN A 60 -3.46 -8.84 12.95
C GLN A 60 -3.31 -7.72 13.99
N GLY A 61 -2.69 -8.00 15.15
CA GLY A 61 -2.47 -7.00 16.19
C GLY A 61 -1.63 -5.81 15.70
N GLU A 62 -0.58 -6.08 14.93
CA GLU A 62 0.27 -5.03 14.35
C GLU A 62 -0.42 -4.29 13.20
N THR A 63 -1.19 -4.99 12.35
CA THR A 63 -1.92 -4.36 11.25
C THR A 63 -3.03 -3.45 11.75
N VAL A 64 -3.68 -3.74 12.88
CA VAL A 64 -4.68 -2.84 13.48
C VAL A 64 -4.05 -1.51 13.91
N LYS A 65 -2.85 -1.54 14.53
CA LYS A 65 -2.13 -0.31 14.89
C LYS A 65 -1.78 0.50 13.65
N MET A 66 -1.29 -0.17 12.62
CA MET A 66 -0.94 0.47 11.34
C MET A 66 -2.17 1.03 10.63
N HIS A 67 -3.29 0.30 10.63
CA HIS A 67 -4.57 0.75 10.08
C HIS A 67 -5.03 2.06 10.73
N ASN A 68 -5.02 2.11 12.06
CA ASN A 68 -5.44 3.31 12.80
C ASN A 68 -4.54 4.50 12.47
N PHE A 69 -3.23 4.30 12.38
CA PHE A 69 -2.29 5.34 11.96
C PHE A 69 -2.56 5.83 10.52
N LEU A 70 -2.80 4.91 9.59
CA LEU A 70 -3.11 5.24 8.19
C LEU A 70 -4.43 6.02 8.06
N LEU A 71 -5.43 5.72 8.90
CA LEU A 71 -6.68 6.47 8.99
C LEU A 71 -6.51 7.89 9.55
N GLU A 72 -5.41 8.20 10.25
CA GLU A 72 -5.12 9.57 10.70
C GLU A 72 -4.43 10.41 9.61
N THR A 73 -4.02 9.79 8.50
CA THR A 73 -3.18 10.40 7.46
C THR A 73 -3.84 10.36 6.08
N LEU A 74 -3.27 9.63 5.12
CA LEU A 74 -3.70 9.58 3.72
C LEU A 74 -5.06 8.91 3.54
N TYR A 75 -5.47 8.02 4.46
CA TYR A 75 -6.71 7.26 4.38
C TYR A 75 -7.79 7.80 5.33
N ASN A 76 -7.66 9.07 5.74
CA ASN A 76 -8.60 9.67 6.66
C ASN A 76 -10.02 9.71 6.08
N PRO A 77 -11.06 9.31 6.85
CA PRO A 77 -12.46 9.40 6.41
C PRO A 77 -12.86 10.83 6.02
N ASN A 78 -12.23 11.84 6.63
CA ASN A 78 -12.35 13.22 6.19
C ASN A 78 -11.46 13.48 4.98
N ARG A 79 -12.10 13.54 3.81
CA ARG A 79 -11.45 13.81 2.52
C ARG A 79 -10.55 15.05 2.52
N LYS A 80 -10.86 16.09 3.30
CA LYS A 80 -9.99 17.29 3.37
C LYS A 80 -8.65 16.99 4.03
N ILE A 81 -8.66 16.16 5.07
CA ILE A 81 -7.44 15.77 5.79
C ILE A 81 -6.61 14.85 4.90
N ALA A 82 -7.24 13.82 4.31
CA ALA A 82 -6.59 12.92 3.36
C ALA A 82 -5.95 13.69 2.19
N MET A 83 -6.70 14.62 1.59
CA MET A 83 -6.21 15.46 0.49
C MET A 83 -5.01 16.31 0.91
N ARG A 84 -5.01 16.85 2.15
CA ARG A 84 -3.87 17.63 2.65
C ARG A 84 -2.60 16.78 2.67
N TYR A 85 -2.67 15.57 3.20
CA TYR A 85 -1.52 14.67 3.24
C TYR A 85 -1.06 14.24 1.85
N SER A 86 -1.99 13.95 0.93
CA SER A 86 -1.62 13.57 -0.45
C SER A 86 -0.97 14.74 -1.19
N THR A 87 -1.51 15.95 -1.03
CA THR A 87 -0.91 17.16 -1.60
C THR A 87 0.48 17.42 -1.03
N SER A 88 0.64 17.36 0.29
CA SER A 88 1.95 17.53 0.92
C SER A 88 2.98 16.50 0.45
N LEU A 89 2.56 15.25 0.20
CA LEU A 89 3.46 14.24 -0.37
C LEU A 89 3.88 14.59 -1.81
N ILE A 90 2.93 14.99 -2.66
CA ILE A 90 3.21 15.41 -4.04
C ILE A 90 4.11 16.65 -4.06
N GLU A 91 3.91 17.60 -3.13
CA GLU A 91 4.70 18.83 -3.00
C GLU A 91 6.20 18.56 -2.73
N THR A 92 6.53 17.43 -2.09
CA THR A 92 7.93 17.02 -1.89
C THR A 92 8.66 16.68 -3.18
N GLY A 93 7.94 16.36 -4.25
CA GLY A 93 8.51 16.07 -5.57
C GLY A 93 8.98 17.31 -6.33
N PHE A 94 8.53 18.49 -5.93
CA PHE A 94 8.94 19.74 -6.59
C PHE A 94 10.21 20.32 -5.96
N THR A 95 11.10 20.81 -6.83
CA THR A 95 12.19 21.72 -6.45
C THR A 95 11.65 23.11 -6.14
N GLN A 96 12.47 23.97 -5.52
CA GLN A 96 12.04 25.34 -5.22
C GLN A 96 11.70 26.12 -6.51
N GLU A 97 12.52 26.01 -7.55
CA GLU A 97 12.29 26.68 -8.83
C GLU A 97 10.96 26.25 -9.48
N GLN A 98 10.62 24.96 -9.38
CA GLN A 98 9.35 24.44 -9.90
C GLN A 98 8.16 24.95 -9.09
N ARG A 99 8.30 25.06 -7.76
CA ARG A 99 7.28 25.67 -6.90
C ARG A 99 7.06 27.15 -7.24
N ASP A 100 8.13 27.91 -7.46
CA ASP A 100 8.04 29.32 -7.84
C ASP A 100 7.35 29.48 -9.21
N LEU A 101 7.64 28.58 -10.17
CA LEU A 101 6.94 28.55 -11.46
C LEU A 101 5.44 28.26 -11.27
N LEU A 102 5.08 27.26 -10.46
CA LEU A 102 3.67 26.93 -10.19
C LEU A 102 2.95 28.10 -9.48
N GLU A 103 3.62 28.77 -8.55
CA GLU A 103 3.06 29.94 -7.87
C GLU A 103 2.84 31.11 -8.84
N SER A 104 3.75 31.32 -9.80
CA SER A 104 3.57 32.32 -10.86
C SER A 104 2.32 32.06 -11.72
N LEU A 105 1.91 30.80 -11.85
CA LEU A 105 0.70 30.37 -12.56
C LEU A 105 -0.59 30.50 -11.75
N SER A 106 -0.52 30.92 -10.48
CA SER A 106 -1.71 31.20 -9.68
C SER A 106 -2.57 32.30 -10.30
N TYR A 107 -3.88 32.24 -10.06
CA TYR A 107 -4.82 33.20 -10.62
C TYR A 107 -4.46 34.65 -10.26
N GLU A 108 -4.09 34.89 -9.00
CA GLU A 108 -3.73 36.24 -8.53
C GLU A 108 -2.47 36.77 -9.22
N ASN A 109 -1.44 35.94 -9.40
CA ASN A 109 -0.21 36.35 -10.07
C ASN A 109 -0.42 36.59 -11.56
N ARG A 110 -1.17 35.69 -12.24
CA ARG A 110 -1.55 35.86 -13.64
C ARG A 110 -2.42 37.09 -13.88
N LYS A 111 -3.36 37.38 -12.97
CA LYS A 111 -4.21 38.59 -13.02
C LYS A 111 -3.37 39.86 -12.86
N LYS A 112 -2.43 39.88 -11.90
CA LYS A 112 -1.50 41.00 -11.71
C LYS A 112 -0.63 41.23 -12.96
N GLU A 113 -0.09 40.16 -13.54
CA GLU A 113 0.71 40.23 -14.77
C GLU A 113 -0.11 40.81 -15.93
N TYR A 114 -1.36 40.34 -16.10
CA TYR A 114 -2.24 40.80 -17.16
C TYR A 114 -2.64 42.28 -17.00
N LEU A 115 -3.00 42.72 -15.80
CA LEU A 115 -3.43 44.10 -15.53
C LEU A 115 -2.26 45.11 -15.47
N GLY A 116 -1.04 44.65 -15.20
CA GLY A 116 0.15 45.50 -15.07
C GLY A 116 0.88 45.80 -16.39
N LYS A 117 0.39 45.30 -17.54
CA LYS A 117 1.05 45.40 -18.85
C LYS A 117 0.19 46.18 -19.85
N ALA A 118 0.85 46.78 -20.84
CA ALA A 118 0.17 47.52 -21.91
C ALA A 118 -0.68 46.59 -22.80
N LEU A 119 -1.78 47.13 -23.35
CA LEU A 119 -2.80 46.39 -24.12
C LEU A 119 -2.25 45.57 -25.31
N GLY A 120 -1.11 45.96 -25.89
CA GLY A 120 -0.50 45.28 -27.02
C GLY A 120 0.26 43.99 -26.70
N VAL A 121 0.52 43.70 -25.42
CA VAL A 121 1.41 42.59 -25.00
C VAL A 121 0.63 41.36 -24.52
N HIS A 122 -0.71 41.44 -24.45
CA HIS A 122 -1.55 40.36 -23.91
C HIS A 122 -1.45 39.03 -24.66
N ALA A 123 -1.26 39.06 -25.98
CA ALA A 123 -1.06 37.85 -26.78
C ALA A 123 0.25 37.14 -26.44
N GLU A 124 1.32 37.91 -26.17
CA GLU A 124 2.61 37.39 -25.75
C GLU A 124 2.54 36.81 -24.33
N ILE A 125 1.88 37.51 -23.40
CA ILE A 125 1.63 37.03 -22.03
C ILE A 125 0.89 35.69 -22.07
N LYS A 126 -0.18 35.59 -22.87
CA LYS A 126 -0.93 34.34 -23.04
C LYS A 126 -0.02 33.22 -23.54
N THR A 127 0.78 33.47 -24.58
CA THR A 127 1.71 32.48 -25.15
C THR A 127 2.75 32.03 -24.13
N ASN A 128 3.28 32.94 -23.32
CA ASN A 128 4.25 32.62 -22.28
C ASN A 128 3.62 31.80 -21.14
N GLN A 129 2.38 32.12 -20.75
CA GLN A 129 1.62 31.32 -19.78
C GLN A 129 1.33 29.91 -20.31
N GLU A 130 0.98 29.75 -21.58
CA GLU A 130 0.80 28.43 -22.21
C GLU A 130 2.09 27.60 -22.17
N LYS A 131 3.23 28.20 -22.51
CA LYS A 131 4.55 27.54 -22.40
C LYS A 131 4.89 27.17 -20.95
N ALA A 132 4.62 28.05 -20.00
CA ALA A 132 4.85 27.81 -18.58
C ALA A 132 3.98 26.67 -18.04
N ILE A 133 2.70 26.60 -18.46
CA ILE A 133 1.80 25.50 -18.12
C ILE A 133 2.30 24.18 -18.73
N ALA A 134 2.67 24.17 -20.00
CA ALA A 134 3.21 22.98 -20.66
C ALA A 134 4.47 22.46 -19.95
N ARG A 135 5.35 23.38 -19.53
CA ARG A 135 6.53 23.06 -18.72
C ARG A 135 6.14 22.50 -17.35
N ALA A 136 5.18 23.10 -16.66
CA ALA A 136 4.70 22.62 -15.37
C ALA A 136 4.11 21.20 -15.46
N LEU A 137 3.36 20.90 -16.53
CA LEU A 137 2.83 19.56 -16.77
C LEU A 137 3.93 18.52 -16.97
N SER A 138 5.03 18.88 -17.65
CA SER A 138 6.17 17.97 -17.84
C SER A 138 6.89 17.59 -16.54
N PHE A 139 6.70 18.33 -15.44
CA PHE A 139 7.33 17.99 -14.16
C PHE A 139 6.83 16.65 -13.62
N PHE A 140 5.58 16.28 -13.89
CA PHE A 140 5.00 15.02 -13.43
C PHE A 140 5.56 13.79 -14.14
N ASP A 141 6.26 13.97 -15.27
CA ASP A 141 6.94 12.88 -15.98
C ASP A 141 8.31 12.54 -15.38
N ALA A 142 8.80 13.36 -14.45
CA ALA A 142 10.08 13.17 -13.79
C ALA A 142 10.08 11.92 -12.88
N ASP A 143 11.26 11.34 -12.69
CA ASP A 143 11.41 10.08 -11.95
C ASP A 143 11.06 10.22 -10.46
N GLU A 144 11.16 11.42 -9.90
CA GLU A 144 10.71 11.75 -8.55
C GLU A 144 9.21 11.49 -8.36
N PHE A 145 8.38 11.91 -9.33
CA PHE A 145 6.93 11.71 -9.27
C PHE A 145 6.54 10.25 -9.49
N LYS A 146 7.28 9.51 -10.33
CA LYS A 146 7.11 8.05 -10.43
C LYS A 146 7.42 7.34 -9.11
N LYS A 147 8.45 7.79 -8.38
CA LYS A 147 8.76 7.25 -7.04
C LYS A 147 7.66 7.58 -6.03
N ILE A 148 7.13 8.80 -6.05
CA ILE A 148 6.01 9.20 -5.20
C ILE A 148 4.77 8.34 -5.49
N GLU A 149 4.43 8.15 -6.76
CA GLU A 149 3.33 7.28 -7.18
C GLU A 149 3.55 5.83 -6.70
N GLN A 150 4.77 5.31 -6.79
CA GLN A 150 5.11 3.98 -6.28
C GLN A 150 4.94 3.89 -4.75
N VAL A 151 5.30 4.94 -4.02
CA VAL A 151 5.11 5.01 -2.56
C VAL A 151 3.62 4.99 -2.22
N ILE A 152 2.79 5.77 -2.93
CA ILE A 152 1.33 5.77 -2.75
C ILE A 152 0.77 4.37 -3.02
N ARG A 153 1.13 3.75 -4.15
CA ARG A 153 0.70 2.36 -4.48
C ARG A 153 1.10 1.35 -3.40
N ASN A 154 2.30 1.46 -2.85
CA ASN A 154 2.75 0.58 -1.78
C ASN A 154 1.95 0.80 -0.48
N LEU A 155 1.56 2.04 -0.20
CA LEU A 155 0.69 2.37 0.92
C LEU A 155 -0.73 1.80 0.69
N ASP A 156 -1.24 1.84 -0.54
CA ASP A 156 -2.55 1.25 -0.87
C ASP A 156 -2.53 -0.25 -0.57
N HIS A 157 -1.49 -0.95 -1.03
CA HIS A 157 -1.30 -2.37 -0.72
C HIS A 157 -1.16 -2.66 0.77
N LEU A 158 -0.46 -1.80 1.50
CA LEU A 158 -0.35 -1.95 2.96
C LEU A 158 -1.71 -1.75 3.63
N PHE A 159 -2.49 -0.78 3.16
CA PHE A 159 -3.83 -0.51 3.66
C PHE A 159 -4.78 -1.69 3.40
N ASP A 160 -4.73 -2.30 2.22
CA ASP A 160 -5.46 -3.53 1.89
C ASP A 160 -5.12 -4.67 2.86
N VAL A 161 -3.84 -4.88 3.14
CA VAL A 161 -3.38 -5.88 4.13
C VAL A 161 -3.92 -5.55 5.52
N CYS A 162 -4.04 -4.28 5.87
CA CYS A 162 -4.59 -3.85 7.14
C CYS A 162 -6.10 -4.08 7.24
N GLN A 163 -6.82 -4.10 6.12
CA GLN A 163 -8.26 -4.36 6.06
C GLN A 163 -8.61 -5.84 5.85
N PHE A 164 -7.60 -6.71 5.70
CA PHE A 164 -7.83 -8.14 5.55
C PHE A 164 -8.66 -8.69 6.72
N ASN A 165 -9.60 -9.59 6.43
CA ASN A 165 -10.46 -10.19 7.44
C ASN A 165 -9.74 -11.32 8.20
N TYR A 166 -8.83 -10.92 9.10
CA TYR A 166 -8.07 -11.82 9.96
C TYR A 166 -8.97 -12.66 10.86
N VAL A 167 -10.13 -12.14 11.28
CA VAL A 167 -11.08 -12.85 12.13
C VAL A 167 -11.59 -14.10 11.44
N SER A 168 -12.12 -13.97 10.23
CA SER A 168 -12.62 -15.12 9.46
C SER A 168 -11.54 -16.16 9.21
N PHE A 169 -10.30 -15.73 8.99
CA PHE A 169 -9.17 -16.66 8.86
C PHE A 169 -8.90 -17.41 10.17
N LEU A 170 -8.76 -16.69 11.29
CA LEU A 170 -8.42 -17.28 12.58
C LEU A 170 -9.56 -18.14 13.16
N THR A 171 -10.82 -17.89 12.78
CA THR A 171 -11.94 -18.75 13.18
C THR A 171 -11.86 -20.17 12.64
N GLN A 172 -11.08 -20.40 11.58
CA GLN A 172 -10.81 -21.76 11.09
C GLN A 172 -9.92 -22.57 12.06
N PHE A 173 -9.07 -21.87 12.83
CA PHE A 173 -8.17 -22.49 13.82
C PHE A 173 -8.76 -22.48 15.23
N ASP A 174 -9.68 -21.56 15.53
CA ASP A 174 -10.40 -21.46 16.80
C ASP A 174 -11.81 -20.91 16.54
N GLN A 175 -12.83 -21.77 16.54
CA GLN A 175 -14.22 -21.37 16.27
C GLN A 175 -14.78 -20.35 17.27
N LEU A 176 -14.17 -20.24 18.45
CA LEU A 176 -14.58 -19.29 19.49
C LEU A 176 -13.73 -18.02 19.49
N TYR A 177 -12.86 -17.86 18.49
CA TYR A 177 -11.98 -16.71 18.33
C TYR A 177 -12.77 -15.41 18.30
N SER A 178 -12.30 -14.44 19.07
CA SER A 178 -12.85 -13.09 19.10
C SER A 178 -11.75 -12.11 19.45
N GLU A 179 -11.65 -11.03 18.67
CA GLU A 179 -10.67 -9.96 18.90
C GLU A 179 -10.81 -9.26 20.26
N ARG A 180 -11.99 -9.35 20.89
CA ARG A 180 -12.35 -8.59 22.10
C ARG A 180 -12.28 -9.42 23.39
N LYS A 181 -11.90 -10.69 23.30
CA LYS A 181 -11.82 -11.56 24.50
C LYS A 181 -10.45 -11.43 25.15
N ASP A 182 -10.43 -11.23 26.46
CA ASP A 182 -9.21 -11.28 27.30
C ASP A 182 -8.60 -12.69 27.44
N THR A 183 -9.20 -13.70 26.80
CA THR A 183 -8.71 -15.07 26.83
C THR A 183 -7.80 -15.34 25.65
N ALA A 184 -6.60 -15.86 25.92
CA ALA A 184 -5.65 -16.22 24.88
C ALA A 184 -6.28 -17.24 23.91
N PRO A 185 -6.16 -17.04 22.58
CA PRO A 185 -6.77 -17.91 21.61
C PRO A 185 -6.18 -19.31 21.66
N ARG A 186 -7.02 -20.34 21.43
CA ARG A 186 -6.63 -21.75 21.47
C ARG A 186 -6.67 -22.34 20.07
N PHE A 187 -5.63 -22.07 19.30
CA PHE A 187 -5.54 -22.55 17.93
C PHE A 187 -5.32 -24.06 17.85
N SER A 188 -6.15 -24.73 17.06
CA SER A 188 -6.04 -26.15 16.72
C SER A 188 -5.42 -26.31 15.32
N PRO A 189 -4.69 -27.40 15.05
CA PRO A 189 -4.16 -27.66 13.72
C PRO A 189 -5.29 -27.82 12.71
N LEU A 190 -5.13 -27.22 11.53
CA LEU A 190 -6.12 -27.24 10.44
C LEU A 190 -5.62 -28.13 9.31
N LEU A 191 -6.45 -29.03 8.79
CA LEU A 191 -6.11 -29.82 7.60
C LEU A 191 -6.10 -28.91 6.37
N LEU A 192 -5.06 -28.96 5.54
CA LEU A 192 -4.92 -28.07 4.38
C LEU A 192 -6.08 -28.24 3.37
N ALA A 193 -6.65 -29.44 3.27
CA ALA A 193 -7.81 -29.71 2.41
C ALA A 193 -9.09 -28.97 2.86
N ASP A 194 -9.19 -28.65 4.15
CA ASP A 194 -10.35 -27.97 4.73
C ASP A 194 -10.21 -26.44 4.71
N ALA A 195 -9.05 -25.92 4.27
CA ALA A 195 -8.76 -24.48 4.18
C ALA A 195 -9.40 -23.80 2.95
N GLU A 196 -10.04 -24.57 2.04
CA GLU A 196 -10.78 -24.07 0.86
C GLU A 196 -12.31 -24.26 1.02
N THR A 197 -12.91 -23.56 1.99
CA THR A 197 -14.34 -23.22 2.03
C THR A 197 -14.54 -21.90 2.76
#